data_AF-A0A5B7X083-F1
#
_entry.id   AF-A0A5B7X083-F1
#
_cell.length_a   1.000
_cell.length_b   1.000
_cell.length_c   1.000
_cell.angle_alpha   90.00
_cell.angle_beta   90.00
_cell.angle_gamma   90.00
#
_symmetry.space_group_name_H-M   'P 1'
#
loop_
_entity.id
_entity.type
_entity.pdbx_description
1 polymer ?
#
loop_
_entity_poly.entity_id
_entity_poly.type
_entity_poly.pdbx_seq_one_letter_code
_entity_poly.pdbx_strand_id
1 'polypeptide(L)' 'MSRLQYLLIEINSVTSEISSFYHEVYPFLTEDTVTIPSQGKDLMNEKYFEDYLESLQEILHHHKLTHRPTGGELRIT' A
#
# COMPACT_ATOMS: atom_id res chain seq x y z
N MET A 1 -16.02 15.95 -4.17
CA MET A 1 -15.09 15.25 -3.26
C MET A 1 -13.88 16.14 -3.02
N SER A 2 -13.37 16.19 -1.80
CA SER A 2 -12.11 16.89 -1.51
C SER A 2 -10.90 16.00 -1.86
N ARG A 3 -9.72 16.62 -2.03
CA ARG A 3 -8.46 15.90 -2.24
C ARG A 3 -8.18 14.91 -1.12
N LEU A 4 -8.36 15.33 0.13
CA LEU A 4 -8.27 14.45 1.30
C LEU A 4 -9.21 13.23 1.23
N GLN A 5 -10.46 13.42 0.81
CA GLN A 5 -11.40 12.29 0.65
C GLN A 5 -10.94 11.31 -0.43
N TYR A 6 -10.41 11.83 -1.54
CA TYR A 6 -9.82 11.00 -2.60
C TYR A 6 -8.64 10.16 -2.06
N LEU A 7 -7.70 10.79 -1.35
CA LEU A 7 -6.55 10.10 -0.77
C LEU A 7 -6.96 8.99 0.20
N LEU A 8 -7.94 9.25 1.06
CA LEU A 8 -8.46 8.24 1.98
C LEU A 8 -9.14 7.07 1.26
N ILE A 9 -9.82 7.32 0.15
CA ILE A 9 -10.43 6.26 -0.68
C ILE A 9 -9.33 5.39 -1.30
N GLU A 10 -8.30 6.01 -1.88
CA GLU A 10 -7.17 5.30 -2.49
C GLU A 10 -6.37 4.49 -1.47
N ILE A 11 -6.09 5.07 -0.29
CA ILE A 11 -5.43 4.37 0.82
C ILE A 11 -6.24 3.15 1.25
N ASN A 12 -7.57 3.29 1.41
CA ASN A 12 -8.44 2.15 1.74
C ASN A 12 -8.43 1.09 0.65
N SER A 13 -8.44 1.49 -0.61
CA SER A 13 -8.37 0.56 -1.75
C SER A 13 -7.08 -0.26 -1.74
N VAL A 14 -5.93 0.41 -1.64
CA VAL A 14 -4.60 -0.23 -1.65
C VAL A 14 -4.41 -1.12 -0.42
N THR A 15 -4.79 -0.67 0.77
CA THR A 15 -4.71 -1.50 1.99
C THR A 15 -5.64 -2.71 1.93
N SER A 16 -6.84 -2.56 1.35
CA SER A 16 -7.75 -3.69 1.12
C SER A 16 -7.13 -4.69 0.13
N GLU A 17 -6.48 -4.24 -0.95
CA GLU A 17 -5.80 -5.11 -1.91
C GLU A 17 -4.67 -5.89 -1.24
N ILE A 18 -3.81 -5.21 -0.48
CA ILE A 18 -2.72 -5.84 0.29
C ILE A 18 -3.30 -6.90 1.24
N SER A 19 -4.34 -6.56 1.99
CA SER A 19 -4.97 -7.49 2.93
C SER A 19 -5.64 -8.70 2.27
N SER A 20 -6.08 -8.57 1.02
CA SER A 20 -6.81 -9.64 0.34
C SER A 20 -5.87 -10.58 -0.43
N PHE A 21 -4.77 -10.05 -0.96
CA PHE A 21 -3.97 -10.75 -1.97
C PHE A 21 -2.48 -10.85 -1.66
N TYR A 22 -1.95 -10.05 -0.73
CA TYR A 22 -0.51 -9.92 -0.50
C TYR A 22 -0.17 -9.88 0.99
N HIS A 23 -0.62 -10.89 1.75
CA HIS A 23 -0.35 -10.99 3.19
C HIS A 23 1.15 -11.03 3.52
N GLU A 24 1.95 -11.55 2.60
CA GLU A 24 3.41 -11.57 2.64
C GLU A 24 4.06 -10.18 2.61
N VAL A 25 3.29 -9.14 2.26
CA VAL A 25 3.76 -7.75 2.27
C VAL A 25 3.72 -7.14 3.67
N TYR A 26 2.93 -7.69 4.60
CA TYR A 26 2.79 -7.14 5.97
C TYR A 26 4.10 -6.94 6.75
N PRO A 27 5.10 -7.84 6.67
CA PRO A 27 6.39 -7.62 7.33
C PRO A 27 7.16 -6.39 6.81
N PHE A 28 6.92 -5.98 5.56
CA PHE A 28 7.54 -4.81 4.93
C PHE A 28 6.79 -3.50 5.22
N LEU A 29 5.60 -3.61 5.83
CA LEU A 29 4.82 -2.46 6.33
C LEU A 29 5.25 -2.03 7.75
N THR A 30 6.46 -2.33 8.20
CA THR A 30 6.81 -2.22 9.63
C THR A 30 7.15 -0.80 10.13
N GLU A 31 6.63 -0.58 11.35
CA GLU A 31 6.71 0.46 12.39
C GLU A 31 6.06 1.84 12.22
N ASP A 32 6.26 2.59 11.12
CA ASP A 32 5.69 3.96 11.03
C ASP A 32 4.51 4.12 10.05
N THR A 33 4.23 3.11 9.23
CA THR A 33 3.32 3.26 8.09
C THR A 33 1.87 2.92 8.42
N VAL A 34 1.59 1.92 9.27
CA VAL A 34 0.23 1.36 9.35
C VAL A 34 -0.74 2.19 10.18
N THR A 35 -0.26 3.09 11.02
CA THR A 35 -1.14 3.83 11.94
C THR A 35 -1.29 5.25 11.43
N ILE A 36 -2.39 5.53 10.73
CA ILE A 36 -2.93 6.90 10.67
C ILE A 36 -2.98 7.37 12.14
N PRO A 37 -2.12 8.31 12.57
CA PRO A 37 -1.92 8.58 13.99
C PRO A 37 -3.19 9.14 14.61
N SER A 38 -3.96 8.34 15.36
CA SER A 38 -5.27 8.75 15.91
C SER A 38 -5.22 10.02 16.80
N GLN A 39 -4.01 10.51 17.13
CA GLN A 39 -3.75 11.70 17.91
C GLN A 39 -2.91 12.71 17.13
N GLY A 40 -3.58 13.64 16.43
CA GLY A 40 -2.90 14.80 15.84
C GLY A 40 -3.63 15.34 14.62
N LYS A 41 -4.75 16.04 14.84
CA LYS A 41 -5.51 16.73 13.77
C LYS A 41 -4.63 17.74 12.98
N ASP A 42 -3.54 18.21 13.60
CA ASP A 42 -2.57 19.16 13.01
C ASP A 42 -1.39 18.49 12.27
N LEU A 43 -1.16 17.18 12.43
CA LEU A 43 -0.10 16.44 11.72
C LEU A 43 -0.61 15.75 10.46
N MET A 44 -1.92 15.54 10.35
CA MET A 44 -2.60 14.92 9.21
C MET A 44 -3.01 15.95 8.14
N ASN A 45 -2.02 16.55 7.49
CA ASN A 45 -2.28 17.35 6.29
C ASN A 45 -2.40 16.46 5.05
N GLU A 46 -2.88 17.02 3.93
CA GLU A 46 -3.02 16.28 2.67
C GLU A 46 -1.70 15.63 2.22
N LYS A 47 -0.58 16.33 2.44
CA LYS A 47 0.76 15.84 2.12
C LYS A 47 1.11 14.56 2.88
N TYR A 48 0.75 14.45 4.16
CA TYR A 48 0.97 13.23 4.93
C TYR A 48 0.27 12.02 4.29
N PHE A 49 -0.98 12.19 3.86
CA PHE A 49 -1.72 11.11 3.20
C PHE A 49 -1.21 10.80 1.78
N GLU A 50 -0.70 11.80 1.07
CA GLU A 50 -0.03 11.60 -0.22
C GLU A 50 1.25 10.77 -0.06
N ASP A 51 2.14 11.19 0.84
CA ASP A 51 3.40 10.50 1.12
C ASP A 51 3.14 9.07 1.62
N TYR A 52 2.06 8.88 2.40
CA TYR A 52 1.63 7.56 2.86
C TYR A 52 1.11 6.67 1.72
N LEU A 53 0.25 7.21 0.84
CA LEU A 53 -0.26 6.49 -0.31
C LEU A 53 0.87 6.07 -1.27
N GLU A 54 1.82 6.97 -1.52
CA GLU A 54 2.99 6.70 -2.37
C GLU A 54 3.82 5.54 -1.80
N SER A 55 4.07 5.55 -0.49
CA SER A 55 4.80 4.48 0.20
C SER A 55 4.11 3.11 0.04
N LEU A 56 2.79 3.07 0.22
CA LEU A 56 2.01 1.82 0.03
C LEU A 56 2.07 1.32 -1.42
N GLN A 57 1.96 2.23 -2.38
CA GLN A 57 2.03 1.89 -3.80
C GLN A 57 3.42 1.39 -4.20
N GLU A 58 4.48 2.01 -3.69
CA GLU A 58 5.86 1.60 -3.94
C GLU A 58 6.13 0.19 -3.39
N ILE A 59 5.73 -0.09 -2.15
CA ILE A 59 5.85 -1.42 -1.54
C ILE A 59 5.11 -2.47 -2.37
N LEU A 60 3.86 -2.18 -2.75
CA LEU A 60 3.05 -3.10 -3.56
C LEU A 60 3.65 -3.32 -4.95
N HIS A 61 4.20 -2.27 -5.57
CA HIS A 61 4.84 -2.33 -6.87
C HIS A 61 6.13 -3.17 -6.82
N HIS A 62 7.02 -2.93 -5.84
CA HIS A 62 8.21 -3.75 -5.64
C HIS A 62 7.85 -5.21 -5.39
N HIS A 63 6.81 -5.47 -4.60
CA HIS A 63 6.31 -6.82 -4.38
C HIS A 63 5.85 -7.47 -5.69
N LYS A 64 4.99 -6.81 -6.47
CA LYS A 64 4.49 -7.31 -7.76
C LYS A 64 5.62 -7.56 -8.78
N LEU A 65 6.69 -6.76 -8.75
CA LEU A 65 7.85 -6.93 -9.63
C LEU A 65 8.75 -8.10 -9.21
N THR A 66 8.98 -8.26 -7.90
CA THR A 66 9.87 -9.29 -7.33
C THR A 66 9.18 -10.65 -7.21
N HIS A 67 7.87 -10.65 -7.02
CA HIS A 67 7.02 -11.83 -6.90
C HIS A 67 6.14 -12.00 -8.13
N ARG A 68 6.68 -11.76 -9.35
CA ARG A 68 6.00 -12.20 -10.57
C ARG A 68 5.48 -13.61 -10.32
N PRO A 69 4.20 -13.92 -10.60
CA PRO A 69 3.78 -15.30 -10.59
C PRO A 69 4.74 -16.01 -11.52
N THR A 70 5.39 -17.06 -11.04
CA THR A 70 6.07 -18.02 -11.89
C THR A 70 5.02 -18.69 -12.78
N GLY A 71 4.44 -17.96 -13.72
CA GLY A 71 3.84 -18.46 -14.95
C GLY A 71 4.97 -18.80 -15.92
N GLY A 72 5.84 -19.69 -15.47
CA GLY A 72 7.10 -20.04 -16.12
C GLY A 72 7.38 -21.54 -16.07
N GLU A 73 6.35 -22.39 -15.99
CA GLU A 73 6.46 -23.74 -16.55
C GLU A 73 6.17 -23.64 -18.06
N LEU A 74 7.17 -23.15 -18.81
CA LEU A 74 7.35 -23.63 -20.18
C LEU A 74 7.74 -25.10 -20.07
N ARG A 75 6.72 -25.97 -19.98
CA ARG A 75 6.88 -27.40 -20.29
C ARG A 75 7.19 -27.50 -21.78
N ILE A 76 8.47 -27.40 -22.10
CA ILE A 76 9.02 -28.02 -23.31
C ILE A 76 9.17 -29.51 -23.00
N THR A 77 8.17 -30.29 -23.40
CA THR A 77 8.27 -31.74 -23.64
C THR A 77 7.79 -32.00 -25.05
#